data_AF-A0A9D4IJ10-F1
#
_entry.id   AF-A0A9D4IJ10-F1
#
_cell.length_a   1.000
_cell.length_b   1.000
_cell.length_c   1.000
_cell.angle_alpha   90.00
_cell.angle_beta   90.00
_cell.angle_gamma   90.00
#
_symmetry.space_group_name_H-M   'P 1'
#
loop_
_entity.id
_entity.type
_entity.pdbx_description
1 polymer ?
#
loop_
_entity_poly.entity_id
_entity_poly.type
_entity_poly.pdbx_seq_one_letter_code
_entity_poly.pdbx_strand_id
1 'polypeptide(L)'
;MGLVITDPLTLHIQQTYRNDVFAHQAVDVEDTNRSFRHAAYRQCVLWIHGRLQRDDRRTVPACCVKVVRAKFPSLTGNYTGFIPGRGVGW
;
A
#
# COMPACT_ATOMS: atom_id res chain seq x y z
N MET A 1 -3.65 -10.26 -15.00
CA MET A 1 -3.36 -8.92 -14.48
C MET A 1 -3.25 -8.88 -12.94
N GLY A 2 -2.55 -9.84 -12.31
CA GLY A 2 -2.51 -9.95 -10.83
C GLY A 2 -1.15 -10.29 -10.22
N LEU A 3 -0.14 -10.56 -11.04
CA LEU A 3 1.10 -11.20 -10.57
C LEU A 3 2.08 -10.23 -9.90
N VAL A 4 2.06 -8.92 -10.16
CA VAL A 4 3.07 -8.00 -9.58
C VAL A 4 2.58 -7.28 -8.33
N ILE A 5 1.30 -6.90 -8.29
CA ILE A 5 0.76 -6.06 -7.20
C ILE A 5 0.53 -6.87 -5.92
N THR A 6 0.21 -8.15 -6.07
CA THR A 6 -0.17 -9.02 -4.95
C THR A 6 0.87 -10.07 -4.63
N ASP A 7 1.93 -10.19 -5.43
CA ASP A 7 2.91 -11.26 -5.22
C ASP A 7 3.64 -11.08 -3.88
N PRO A 8 3.72 -12.12 -3.04
CA PRO A 8 4.34 -12.01 -1.73
C PRO A 8 5.82 -11.60 -1.80
N LEU A 9 6.53 -12.01 -2.86
CA LEU A 9 7.97 -11.84 -2.99
C LEU A 9 8.33 -10.39 -3.33
N THR A 10 7.59 -9.79 -4.26
CA THR A 10 7.69 -8.35 -4.57
C THR A 10 7.35 -7.47 -3.36
N LEU A 11 6.30 -7.82 -2.61
CA LEU A 11 5.91 -7.08 -1.41
C LEU A 11 6.94 -7.23 -0.29
N HIS A 12 7.56 -8.41 -0.16
CA HIS A 12 8.65 -8.64 0.79
C HIS A 12 9.87 -7.78 0.46
N ILE A 13 10.32 -7.74 -0.80
CA ILE A 13 11.43 -6.87 -1.23
C ILE A 13 11.14 -5.39 -0.92
N GLN A 14 9.91 -4.93 -1.20
CA GLN A 14 9.51 -3.56 -0.89
C GLN A 14 9.50 -3.27 0.61
N GLN A 15 9.10 -4.25 1.43
CA GLN A 15 9.13 -4.13 2.88
C GLN A 15 10.56 -4.10 3.40
N THR A 16 11.42 -5.02 2.97
CA THR A 16 12.84 -5.10 3.37
C THR A 16 13.57 -3.81 3.03
N TYR A 17 13.48 -3.34 1.78
CA TYR A 17 14.07 -2.06 1.39
C TYR A 17 13.65 -0.91 2.31
N ARG A 18 12.37 -0.87 2.68
CA ARG A 18 11.81 0.20 3.51
C ARG A 18 12.21 0.06 4.98
N ASN A 19 12.29 -1.16 5.49
CA ASN A 19 12.79 -1.45 6.83
C ASN A 19 14.27 -1.08 6.93
N ASP A 20 15.07 -1.36 5.91
CA ASP A 20 16.50 -1.03 5.87
C ASP A 20 16.73 0.48 5.79
N VAL A 21 15.95 1.20 4.98
CA VAL A 21 16.09 2.67 4.82
C VAL A 21 15.59 3.43 6.05
N PHE A 22 14.52 2.96 6.71
CA PHE A 22 13.87 3.69 7.81
C PHE A 22 14.08 3.06 9.20
N ALA A 23 14.82 1.96 9.32
CA ALA A 23 14.99 1.18 10.54
C ALA A 23 13.67 0.83 11.26
N HIS A 24 12.58 0.70 10.51
CA HIS A 24 11.25 0.39 11.05
C HIS A 24 10.95 -1.09 10.85
N GLN A 25 11.08 -1.88 11.92
CA GLN A 25 10.71 -3.30 11.90
C GLN A 25 9.25 -3.44 12.34
N ALA A 26 8.43 -4.10 11.51
CA ALA A 26 7.07 -4.46 11.92
C ALA A 26 7.14 -5.42 13.12
N VAL A 27 6.45 -5.08 14.21
CA VAL A 27 6.53 -5.80 15.48
C VAL A 27 5.49 -6.92 15.54
N ASP A 28 4.36 -6.77 14.85
CA ASP A 28 3.27 -7.73 14.82
C ASP A 28 2.78 -8.08 13.39
N VAL A 29 1.88 -9.06 13.33
CA VAL A 29 1.29 -9.55 12.06
C VAL A 29 0.37 -8.50 11.43
N GLU A 30 -0.32 -7.68 12.23
CA GLU A 30 -1.20 -6.63 11.72
C GLU A 30 -0.40 -5.48 11.09
N ASP A 31 0.70 -5.04 11.70
CA ASP A 31 1.62 -4.04 11.14
C ASP A 31 2.30 -4.56 9.88
N THR A 32 2.61 -5.86 9.84
CA THR A 32 3.15 -6.49 8.63
C THR A 32 2.11 -6.47 7.50
N ASN A 33 0.87 -6.91 7.77
CA ASN A 33 -0.21 -6.86 6.80
C ASN A 33 -0.55 -5.43 6.37
N ARG A 34 -0.55 -4.47 7.31
CA ARG A 34 -0.73 -3.05 7.04
C ARG A 34 0.36 -2.51 6.14
N SER A 35 1.61 -2.89 6.39
CA SER A 35 2.76 -2.51 5.56
C SER A 35 2.62 -3.06 4.14
N PHE A 36 2.23 -4.34 4.00
CA PHE A 36 1.96 -4.96 2.70
C PHE A 36 0.80 -4.29 1.95
N ARG A 37 -0.30 -3.93 2.64
CA ARG A 37 -1.41 -3.18 2.03
C ARG A 37 -0.92 -1.85 1.45
N HIS A 38 -0.15 -1.08 2.23
CA HIS A 38 0.36 0.20 1.78
C HIS A 38 1.40 0.08 0.65
N ALA A 39 2.21 -0.97 0.65
CA ALA A 39 3.14 -1.27 -0.45
C ALA A 39 2.37 -1.58 -1.74
N ALA A 40 1.40 -2.50 -1.66
CA ALA A 40 0.55 -2.87 -2.80
C ALA A 40 -0.21 -1.67 -3.37
N TYR A 41 -0.78 -0.80 -2.52
CA TYR A 41 -1.47 0.42 -2.97
C TYR A 41 -0.55 1.37 -3.76
N ARG A 42 0.69 1.54 -3.32
CA ARG A 42 1.66 2.39 -4.03
C ARG A 42 2.03 1.77 -5.37
N GLN A 43 2.21 0.45 -5.42
CA GLN A 43 2.50 -0.26 -6.66
C GLN A 43 1.35 -0.13 -7.66
N CYS A 44 0.09 -0.22 -7.22
CA CYS A 44 -1.08 0.03 -8.07
C CYS A 44 -1.04 1.43 -8.69
N VAL A 45 -0.82 2.45 -7.87
CA VAL A 45 -0.81 3.85 -8.33
C VAL A 45 0.34 4.09 -9.30
N LEU A 46 1.53 3.57 -8.99
CA LEU A 46 2.71 3.67 -9.86
C LEU A 46 2.48 2.97 -11.20
N TRP A 47 1.82 1.82 -11.20
CA TRP A 47 1.52 1.07 -12.42
C TRP A 47 0.52 1.80 -13.34
N ILE A 48 -0.50 2.45 -12.76
CA ILE A 48 -1.55 3.13 -13.53
C ILE A 48 -1.10 4.50 -14.01
N HIS A 49 -0.49 5.29 -13.13
CA HIS A 49 -0.20 6.70 -13.38
C HIS A 49 1.27 6.98 -13.67
N GLY A 50 2.15 5.97 -13.56
CA GLY A 50 3.59 6.16 -13.67
C GLY A 50 4.16 6.91 -12.46
N ARG A 51 5.24 7.65 -12.67
CA ARG A 51 5.93 8.40 -11.60
C ARG A 51 5.10 9.64 -11.20
N LEU A 52 4.62 9.66 -9.96
CA LEU A 52 3.94 10.83 -9.39
C LEU A 52 4.96 11.83 -8.82
N GLN A 53 4.59 13.11 -8.84
CA GLN A 53 5.35 14.18 -8.18
C GLN A 53 5.10 14.18 -6.66
N ARG A 54 5.94 14.92 -5.92
CA ARG A 54 5.80 15.05 -4.47
C ARG A 54 4.43 15.67 -4.14
N ASP A 55 3.70 15.01 -3.25
CA ASP A 55 2.34 15.37 -2.81
C ASP A 55 1.22 15.25 -3.86
N ASP A 56 1.52 14.79 -5.08
CA ASP A 56 0.48 14.30 -5.99
C ASP A 56 0.01 12.93 -5.45
N ARG A 57 -1.15 12.92 -4.78
CA ARG A 57 -1.77 11.71 -4.24
C ARG A 57 -2.97 11.34 -5.10
N ARG A 58 -2.96 10.12 -5.62
CA ARG A 58 -4.07 9.56 -6.43
C ARG A 58 -4.77 8.43 -5.71
N THR A 59 -6.06 8.27 -6.02
CA THR A 59 -6.92 7.27 -5.39
C THR A 59 -6.70 5.88 -6.00
N VAL A 60 -6.44 4.91 -5.12
CA VAL A 60 -6.90 3.52 -5.13
C VAL A 60 -8.08 3.12 -6.03
N PRO A 61 -7.98 2.58 -7.27
CA PRO A 61 -9.13 1.94 -7.90
C PRO A 61 -9.74 0.85 -7.00
N ALA A 62 -11.07 0.84 -6.91
CA ALA A 62 -11.80 -0.02 -5.96
C ALA A 62 -11.55 -1.52 -6.17
N CYS A 63 -11.32 -1.95 -7.42
CA CYS A 63 -10.99 -3.34 -7.73
C CYS A 63 -9.68 -3.78 -7.07
N CYS A 64 -8.64 -2.96 -7.14
CA CYS A 64 -7.35 -3.23 -6.50
C CYS A 64 -7.48 -3.23 -4.98
N VAL A 65 -8.27 -2.31 -4.41
CA VAL A 65 -8.51 -2.27 -2.96
C VAL A 65 -9.12 -3.57 -2.45
N LYS A 66 -10.15 -4.09 -3.13
CA LYS A 66 -10.80 -5.35 -2.76
C LYS A 66 -9.83 -6.53 -2.77
N VAL A 67 -9.02 -6.65 -3.82
CA VAL A 67 -8.04 -7.74 -3.96
C VAL A 67 -6.97 -7.66 -2.87
N VAL A 68 -6.42 -6.48 -2.61
CA VAL A 68 -5.38 -6.28 -1.59
C VAL A 68 -5.92 -6.57 -0.19
N ARG A 69 -7.15 -6.14 0.12
CA ARG A 69 -7.79 -6.42 1.42
C ARG A 69 -8.14 -7.89 1.61
N ALA A 70 -8.52 -8.60 0.54
CA ALA A 70 -8.75 -10.04 0.58
C ALA A 70 -7.46 -10.83 0.86
N LYS A 71 -6.31 -10.35 0.36
CA LYS A 71 -5.02 -11.00 0.58
C LYS A 71 -4.36 -10.66 1.92
N PHE A 72 -4.55 -9.42 2.40
CA PHE A 72 -4.00 -8.92 3.64
C PHE A 72 -5.12 -8.37 4.54
N PRO A 73 -5.89 -9.26 5.19
CA PRO A 73 -6.98 -8.85 6.06
C PRO A 73 -6.45 -8.05 7.27
N SER A 74 -7.31 -7.20 7.82
CA SER A 74 -7.05 -6.53 9.10
C SER A 74 -7.78 -7.28 10.20
N LEU A 75 -7.14 -7.50 11.34
CA LEU A 75 -7.73 -8.20 12.49
C LEU A 75 -8.99 -7.50 13.01
N THR A 76 -9.01 -6.17 12.99
CA THR A 76 -10.15 -5.37 13.47
C THR A 76 -11.16 -5.05 12.35
N GLY A 77 -10.80 -5.31 11.08
CA GLY A 77 -11.62 -4.97 9.91
C GLY A 77 -11.80 -3.46 9.66
N ASN A 78 -11.17 -2.60 10.46
CA ASN A 78 -11.29 -1.15 10.33
C ASN A 78 -10.22 -0.62 9.37
N TYR A 79 -10.64 -0.12 8.21
CA TYR A 79 -9.74 0.42 7.20
C TYR A 79 -9.94 1.92 7.04
N THR A 80 -8.87 2.69 7.08
CA THR A 80 -8.91 4.12 6.76
C THR A 80 -9.04 4.34 5.24
N GLY A 81 -9.84 5.34 4.87
CA GLY A 81 -10.03 5.77 3.49
C GLY A 81 -8.85 6.58 2.93
N PHE A 82 -9.03 7.13 1.74
CA PHE A 82 -8.05 8.02 1.13
C PHE A 82 -7.96 9.34 1.90
N ILE A 83 -6.74 9.72 2.30
CA ILE A 83 -6.46 11.00 2.97
C ILE A 83 -5.79 11.92 1.94
N PRO A 84 -6.45 13.01 1.51
CA PRO A 84 -5.87 13.93 0.54
C PRO A 84 -4.57 14.56 1.06
N GLY A 85 -3.72 15.03 0.13
CA GLY A 85 -2.52 15.79 0.47
C GLY A 85 -2.88 17.11 1.16
N ARG A 86 -1.87 17.79 1.74
CA ARG A 86 -2.06 19.12 2.34
C ARG A 86 -2.24 20.14 1.21
N GLY A 87 -3.40 20.12 0.55
CA GLY A 87 -3.59 20.93 -0.66
C GLY A 87 -5.00 20.99 -1.25
N VAL A 88 -6.00 20.29 -0.72
CA VAL A 88 -7.39 20.49 -1.13
C VAL A 88 -8.31 20.26 0.07
N GLY A 89 -8.77 21.38 0.64
CA GLY A 89 -10.03 21.39 1.39
C GLY A 89 -11.18 21.10 0.43
N TRP A 90 -12.17 20.39 0.94
CA TRP A 90 -13.48 20.28 0.30
C TRP A 90 -14.27 21.55 0.57
#